data_AF-A0A4C1WUJ0-F1
#
_entry.id   AF-A0A4C1WUJ0-F1
#
_cell.length_a   1.000
_cell.length_b   1.000
_cell.length_c   1.000
_cell.angle_alpha   90.00
_cell.angle_beta   90.00
_cell.angle_gamma   90.00
#
_symmetry.space_group_name_H-M   'P 1'
#
loop_
_entity.id
_entity.type
_entity.pdbx_description
1 polymer ?
#
loop_
_entity_poly.entity_id
_entity_poly.type
_entity_poly.pdbx_seq_one_letter_code
_entity_poly.pdbx_strand_id
1 'polypeptide(L)'
;MEKAFDRVWHDGLIYKLLDTPLPPAFIRVVTGFLQRRSFCVAVDDVLSAPRPIRAGVPQNSCLSPELYALCTDDIPTLRGHL
;
A
#
# COMPACT_ATOMS: atom_id res chain seq x y z
N MET A 1 5.08 14.50 -5.07
CA MET A 1 4.35 13.23 -5.26
C MET A 1 2.87 13.51 -5.11
N GLU A 2 2.05 13.21 -6.12
CA GLU A 2 0.60 13.31 -6.03
C GLU A 2 0.02 11.92 -5.70
N LYS A 3 -0.99 11.84 -4.82
CA LYS A 3 -1.71 10.59 -4.50
C LYS A 3 -0.79 9.43 -4.11
N ALA A 4 0.21 9.73 -3.29
CA ALA A 4 1.23 8.79 -2.83
C ALA A 4 0.64 7.50 -2.24
N PHE A 5 -0.37 7.64 -1.38
CA PHE A 5 -1.03 6.51 -0.75
C PHE A 5 -1.93 5.70 -1.70
N ASP A 6 -2.30 6.20 -2.86
CA ASP A 6 -3.17 5.48 -3.81
C ASP A 6 -2.37 4.59 -4.79
N ARG A 7 -1.03 4.72 -4.79
CA ARG A 7 -0.15 4.12 -5.80
C ARG A 7 0.78 3.03 -5.29
N VAL A 8 0.73 2.68 -4.00
CA VAL A 8 1.56 1.62 -3.42
C VAL A 8 1.28 0.28 -4.12
N TRP A 9 2.31 -0.31 -4.74
CA TRP A 9 2.19 -1.60 -5.42
C TRP A 9 2.21 -2.74 -4.39
N HIS A 10 1.09 -3.47 -4.27
CA HIS A 10 0.94 -4.50 -3.24
C HIS A 10 1.95 -5.65 -3.40
N ASP A 11 2.10 -6.20 -4.61
CA ASP A 11 2.98 -7.36 -4.81
C ASP A 11 4.45 -6.98 -4.58
N GLY A 12 4.87 -5.81 -5.06
CA GLY A 12 6.22 -5.29 -4.81
C GLY A 12 6.49 -5.03 -3.33
N LEU A 13 5.53 -4.47 -2.60
CA LEU A 13 5.65 -4.26 -1.16
C LEU A 13 5.70 -5.58 -0.38
N ILE A 14 4.87 -6.56 -0.75
CA ILE A 14 4.90 -7.90 -0.14
C ILE A 14 6.23 -8.60 -0.43
N TYR A 15 6.74 -8.49 -1.66
CA TYR A 15 8.05 -9.00 -2.03
C TYR A 15 9.17 -8.40 -1.17
N LYS A 16 9.18 -7.07 -0.98
CA LYS A 16 10.13 -6.40 -0.08
C LYS A 16 10.01 -6.89 1.37
N LEU A 17 8.79 -7.06 1.88
CA LEU A 17 8.55 -7.58 3.23
C LEU A 17 9.09 -9.00 3.44
N LEU A 18 9.06 -9.83 2.41
CA LEU A 18 9.61 -11.19 2.46
C LEU A 18 11.15 -11.20 2.59
N ASP A 19 11.83 -10.11 2.22
CA ASP A 19 13.29 -9.95 2.35
C ASP A 19 13.70 -9.36 3.71
N THR A 20 12.73 -9.04 4.58
CA THR A 20 13.01 -8.51 5.92
C THR A 20 13.11 -9.63 6.97
N PRO A 21 13.78 -9.41 8.11
CA PRO A 21 13.80 -10.38 9.22
C PRO A 21 12.47 -10.46 10.00
N LEU A 22 11.36 -9.93 9.45
CA LEU A 22 10.07 -9.91 10.13
C LEU A 22 9.44 -11.31 10.20
N PRO A 23 8.71 -11.64 11.28
CA PRO A 23 8.02 -12.91 11.38
C PRO A 23 6.99 -13.10 10.26
N PRO A 24 6.81 -14.32 9.70
CA PRO A 24 5.80 -14.58 8.66
C PRO A 24 4.38 -14.20 9.07
N ALA A 25 4.06 -14.25 10.37
CA ALA A 25 2.79 -13.81 10.92
C ALA A 25 2.54 -12.31 10.67
N PHE A 26 3.57 -11.47 10.81
CA PHE A 26 3.48 -10.04 10.54
C PHE A 26 3.23 -9.78 9.06
N ILE A 27 3.97 -10.46 8.19
CA ILE A 27 3.80 -10.35 6.73
C ILE A 27 2.37 -10.75 6.33
N ARG A 28 1.81 -11.82 6.92
CA ARG A 28 0.41 -12.22 6.68
C ARG A 28 -0.60 -11.16 7.11
N VAL A 29 -0.37 -10.47 8.23
CA VAL A 29 -1.22 -9.36 8.69
C VAL A 29 -1.19 -8.20 7.69
N VAL A 30 0.00 -7.81 7.24
CA VAL A 30 0.16 -6.72 6.25
C VAL A 30 -0.47 -7.10 4.90
N THR A 31 -0.24 -8.32 4.42
CA THR A 31 -0.87 -8.83 3.19
C THR A 31 -2.40 -8.80 3.31
N GLY A 32 -2.95 -9.24 4.45
CA GLY A 32 -4.39 -9.17 4.73
C GLY A 32 -4.93 -7.74 4.80
N PHE A 33 -4.12 -6.79 5.28
CA PHE A 33 -4.46 -5.36 5.33
C PHE A 33 -4.51 -4.72 3.94
N LEU A 34 -3.67 -5.18 2.99
CA LEU A 34 -3.57 -4.62 1.65
C LEU A 34 -4.56 -5.23 0.65
N GLN A 35 -4.79 -6.55 0.73
CA GLN A 35 -5.52 -7.32 -0.27
C GLN A 35 -7.03 -7.46 0.01
N ARG A 36 -7.78 -7.91 -1.00
CA ARG A 36 -9.24 -8.18 -0.93
C ARG A 36 -10.10 -6.99 -0.49
N ARG A 37 -9.63 -5.78 -0.75
CA ARG A 37 -10.40 -4.55 -0.52
C ARG A 37 -11.20 -4.19 -1.78
N SER A 38 -12.39 -3.63 -1.58
CA SER A 38 -13.23 -3.10 -2.64
C SER A 38 -13.84 -1.77 -2.23
N PHE A 39 -14.32 -1.00 -3.20
CA PHE A 39 -15.05 0.24 -2.98
C PHE A 39 -16.29 0.29 -3.87
N CYS A 40 -17.26 1.11 -3.46
CA CYS A 40 -18.42 1.51 -4.25
C CYS A 40 -18.49 3.03 -4.29
N VAL A 41 -19.14 3.59 -5.30
CA VAL A 41 -19.42 5.03 -5.42
C VAL A 41 -20.93 5.23 -5.29
N ALA A 42 -21.35 6.22 -4.50
CA ALA A 42 -22.74 6.63 -4.37
C ALA A 42 -22.98 7.92 -5.18
N VAL A 43 -24.03 7.94 -6.00
CA VAL A 43 -24.54 9.16 -6.68
C VAL A 43 -26.05 9.15 -6.54
N ASP A 44 -26.63 10.22 -6.01
CA ASP A 44 -28.08 10.34 -5.77
C ASP A 44 -28.68 9.12 -5.06
N ASP A 45 -28.03 8.69 -3.97
CA ASP A 45 -28.38 7.51 -3.16
C ASP A 45 -28.32 6.15 -3.88
N VAL A 46 -27.80 6.10 -5.11
CA VAL A 46 -27.57 4.86 -5.86
C VAL A 46 -26.10 4.43 -5.74
N LEU A 47 -25.87 3.20 -5.27
CA LEU A 47 -24.54 2.60 -5.19
C LEU A 47 -24.13 1.92 -6.50
N SER A 48 -22.87 2.12 -6.90
CA SER A 48 -22.24 1.33 -7.95
C SER A 48 -22.01 -0.12 -7.52
N ALA A 49 -21.79 -1.01 -8.50
CA ALA A 49 -21.23 -2.32 -8.22
C ALA A 49 -19.85 -2.20 -7.52
N PRO A 50 -19.50 -3.12 -6.60
CA PRO A 50 -18.19 -3.14 -5.96
C PRO A 50 -17.05 -3.28 -6.98
N ARG A 51 -16.02 -2.46 -6.82
CA ARG A 51 -14.79 -2.53 -7.62
C ARG A 51 -13.59 -2.86 -6.72
N PRO A 52 -12.68 -3.76 -7.12
CA PRO A 52 -11.53 -4.13 -6.30
C PRO A 52 -10.49 -3.00 -6.26
N ILE A 53 -9.85 -2.84 -5.10
CA ILE A 53 -8.69 -1.96 -4.91
C ILE A 53 -7.43 -2.79 -5.16
N ARG A 54 -6.68 -2.44 -6.20
CA ARG A 54 -5.48 -3.18 -6.65
C ARG A 54 -4.15 -2.54 -6.27
N ALA A 55 -4.18 -1.30 -5.78
CA ALA A 55 -3.01 -0.55 -5.37
C ALA A 55 -3.38 0.43 -4.24
N GLY A 56 -2.36 0.94 -3.57
CA GLY A 56 -2.50 1.93 -2.51
C GLY A 56 -2.74 1.32 -1.15
N VAL A 57 -2.69 2.15 -0.12
CA VAL A 57 -2.93 1.81 1.29
C VAL A 57 -4.18 2.55 1.79
N PRO A 58 -4.90 2.03 2.79
CA PRO A 58 -6.04 2.74 3.39
C PRO A 58 -5.61 4.12 3.90
N GLN A 59 -6.26 5.18 3.41
CA GLN A 59 -6.06 6.52 3.98
C GLN A 59 -6.59 6.52 5.43
N ASN A 60 -5.88 7.19 6.34
CA ASN A 60 -6.14 7.25 7.80
C ASN A 60 -5.82 5.97 8.60
N SER A 61 -5.07 5.01 8.05
CA SER A 61 -4.47 3.96 8.87
C SER A 61 -3.10 4.39 9.41
N CYS A 62 -2.81 4.04 10.66
CA CYS A 62 -1.51 4.26 11.27
C CYS A 62 -0.39 3.45 10.60
N LEU A 63 -0.69 2.38 9.85
CA LEU A 63 0.32 1.60 9.13
C LEU A 63 0.65 2.15 7.74
N SER A 64 -0.18 3.06 7.21
CA SER A 64 -0.04 3.56 5.85
C SER A 64 1.24 4.36 5.60
N PRO A 65 1.71 5.23 6.51
CA PRO A 65 2.99 5.93 6.35
C PRO A 65 4.19 4.97 6.27
N GLU A 66 4.26 3.97 7.15
CA GLU A 66 5.36 3.01 7.22
C GLU A 66 5.40 2.12 5.98
N LEU A 67 4.24 1.64 5.52
CA LEU A 67 4.14 0.83 4.30
C LEU A 67 4.50 1.65 3.05
N TYR A 68 4.18 2.95 3.03
CA TYR A 68 4.61 3.85 1.97
C TYR A 68 6.13 4.05 1.99
N ALA A 69 6.72 4.29 3.16
CA ALA A 69 8.17 4.46 3.30
C ALA A 69 8.93 3.22 2.79
N LEU A 70 8.50 2.02 3.19
CA LEU A 70 9.08 0.76 2.71
C LEU A 70 8.92 0.57 1.20
N CYS A 71 7.79 1.02 0.64
CA CYS A 71 7.57 0.98 -0.80
C CYS A 71 8.60 1.83 -1.56
N THR A 72 9.08 2.93 -0.98
CA THR A 72 9.99 3.90 -1.59
C THR A 72 11.46 3.79 -1.16
N ASP A 73 11.81 2.83 -0.30
CA ASP A 73 13.13 2.71 0.33
C ASP A 73 14.28 2.47 -0.65
N ASP A 74 13.97 1.95 -1.83
CA ASP A 74 14.90 1.69 -2.94
C ASP A 74 15.10 2.88 -3.88
N ILE A 75 14.39 3.99 -3.66
CA ILE A 75 14.56 5.20 -4.47
C ILE A 75 15.93 5.81 -4.12
N PRO A 76 16.86 5.92 -5.08
CA PRO A 76 18.17 6.49 -4.81
C PRO A 76 18.04 7.90 -4.26
N THR A 77 18.62 8.14 -3.09
CA THR A 77 18.81 9.51 -2.62
C THR A 77 20.00 10.11 -3.35
N LEU A 78 19.90 11.38 -3.73
CA LEU A 78 21.00 12.12 -4.35
C LEU A 78 22.09 12.41 -3.29
N ARG A 79 22.76 11.38 -2.79
CA ARG A 79 23.93 11.47 -1.91
C ARG A 79 25.12 10.86 -2.63
N GLY A 80 25.67 11.67 -3.52
CA GLY A 80 26.90 11.42 -4.27
C GLY A 80 27.01 12.48 -5.35
N HIS A 81 28.09 13.28 -5.33
CA HIS A 81 28.40 14.43 -6.19
C HIS A 81 27.94 15.82 -5.68
N LEU A 82 28.40 16.20 -4.48
CA LEU A 82 28.96 17.52 -4.20
C LEU A 82 30.35 17.33 -3.59
#